data_AF-A0A7X7H0A2-F1
#
_entry.id   AF-A0A7X7H0A2-F1
#
_cell.length_a   1.000
_cell.length_b   1.000
_cell.length_c   1.000
_cell.angle_alpha   90.00
_cell.angle_beta   90.00
_cell.angle_gamma   90.00
#
_symmetry.space_group_name_H-M   'P 1'
#
loop_
_entity.id
_entity.type
_entity.pdbx_description
1 polymer ?
#
loop_
_entity_poly.entity_id
_entity_poly.type
_entity_poly.pdbx_seq_one_letter_code
_entity_poly.pdbx_strand_id
1 'polypeptide(L)'
;MITQRCKLFFYSLIFLLMLAIPSYAVSPSNSGLAGLWEYPSAEMPGDGMGWISFSDFSPYRSGSASLGLFPWLELNIRLTEFANADLISPGYGRYKDKAMDLKFLLAEQKGLRPALAIGALDMMGTEIRKAYFAAGTWKYEDIALTLGYATDTYNGFYGGISWEPLKWLELKAEYSPLDYTQDKIGGKKLHPGQAKEKYNLGIVLKSEWGLNGSLSYQRGEEFCFGLSYAFDLTKPVFGGKNKAKIDEPLLTDWDKTDIEKTASELQAELGKKGFGLRNTVVLAGDKKIHVAFENIGYSSQAEAAARVIILTAHKIPWDTEVCSFSTMVRGNPVSRIEFNTEKMALIRLHELDAYDLNNESAGWAPKTKYGTLPGEEWQVMAGPGESIRNGTADIRIALAYEPRIDRTLDNDYMGRLDVDYIGHLRSSQGWEAYLKVRQPIDNEIDIWWQPEMNDKTRIWKGVLSYIHKLNERTWALGEVGWLDENYFGANFWGRYFLKDSPFWIGGRVSVVKERDFDSFAGLSDYRREYYNGKAYYLSVNG
;
A
#
# COMPACT_ATOMS: atom_id res chain seq x y z
N MET A 1 23.89 -32.59 -26.41
CA MET A 1 23.89 -31.63 -25.27
C MET A 1 22.50 -31.35 -24.68
N ILE A 2 21.39 -31.68 -25.37
CA ILE A 2 19.99 -31.50 -24.91
C ILE A 2 19.56 -32.53 -23.85
N THR A 3 20.12 -33.74 -23.88
CA THR A 3 19.69 -34.88 -23.06
C THR A 3 20.21 -34.92 -21.61
N GLN A 4 21.23 -34.13 -21.26
CA GLN A 4 21.77 -34.07 -19.88
C GLN A 4 21.10 -33.00 -19.01
N ARG A 5 20.53 -31.93 -19.61
CA ARG A 5 19.82 -30.86 -18.88
C ARG A 5 18.43 -31.28 -18.37
N CYS A 6 17.77 -32.21 -19.05
CA CYS A 6 16.42 -32.68 -18.67
C CYS A 6 16.40 -33.64 -17.47
N LYS A 7 17.44 -34.44 -17.24
CA LYS A 7 17.38 -35.53 -16.23
C LYS A 7 17.56 -35.04 -14.79
N LEU A 8 18.46 -34.09 -14.53
CA LEU A 8 18.68 -33.58 -13.17
C LEU A 8 17.50 -32.71 -12.67
N PHE A 9 16.87 -31.96 -13.57
CA PHE A 9 15.71 -31.11 -13.25
C PHE A 9 14.44 -31.93 -12.95
N PHE A 10 14.27 -33.07 -13.65
CA PHE A 10 13.10 -33.95 -13.48
C PHE A 10 13.08 -34.65 -12.11
N TYR A 11 14.24 -35.06 -11.59
CA TYR A 11 14.33 -35.71 -10.27
C TYR A 11 14.25 -34.72 -9.09
N SER A 12 14.69 -33.47 -9.26
CA SER A 12 14.55 -32.43 -8.22
C SER A 12 13.13 -31.86 -8.12
N LEU A 13 12.38 -31.85 -9.23
CA LEU A 13 10.99 -31.38 -9.27
C LEU A 13 10.02 -32.35 -8.58
N ILE A 14 10.22 -33.67 -8.76
CA ILE A 14 9.33 -34.72 -8.21
C ILE A 14 9.45 -34.85 -6.68
N PHE A 15 10.62 -34.57 -6.09
CA PHE A 15 10.82 -34.70 -4.64
C PHE A 15 10.25 -33.53 -3.83
N LEU A 16 9.90 -32.41 -4.49
CA LEU A 16 9.44 -31.17 -3.87
C LEU A 16 7.90 -31.03 -3.85
N LEU A 17 7.17 -31.96 -4.48
CA LEU A 17 5.72 -31.86 -4.81
C LEU A 17 4.79 -32.71 -3.93
N MET A 18 5.31 -33.46 -2.95
CA MET A 18 4.49 -34.33 -2.10
C MET A 18 4.20 -33.64 -0.77
N LEU A 19 3.08 -32.90 -0.70
CA LEU A 19 2.20 -32.57 0.44
C LEU A 19 1.28 -31.42 -0.04
N ALA A 20 -0.03 -31.49 0.23
CA ALA A 20 -1.04 -30.62 -0.40
C ALA A 20 -1.94 -29.86 0.60
N ILE A 21 -2.10 -28.53 0.37
CA ILE A 21 -3.17 -27.52 0.64
C ILE A 21 -2.52 -26.13 0.97
N PRO A 22 -3.12 -24.94 0.69
CA PRO A 22 -3.82 -24.47 -0.50
C PRO A 22 -2.87 -23.66 -1.42
N SER A 23 -3.12 -23.68 -2.73
CA SER A 23 -2.35 -22.92 -3.71
C SER A 23 -3.11 -21.66 -4.17
N TYR A 24 -2.41 -20.61 -4.58
CA TYR A 24 -3.02 -19.46 -5.25
C TYR A 24 -3.71 -19.93 -6.54
N ALA A 25 -5.02 -19.67 -6.67
CA ALA A 25 -5.84 -20.11 -7.79
C ALA A 25 -5.56 -19.37 -9.11
N VAL A 26 -4.60 -18.43 -9.10
CA VAL A 26 -4.24 -17.61 -10.26
C VAL A 26 -2.73 -17.73 -10.46
N SER A 27 -2.31 -17.86 -11.72
CA SER A 27 -0.89 -17.99 -12.08
C SER A 27 -0.48 -16.98 -13.15
N PRO A 28 0.80 -16.60 -13.18
CA PRO A 28 1.31 -15.59 -14.12
C PRO A 28 1.26 -16.05 -15.58
N SER A 29 1.15 -15.07 -16.47
CA SER A 29 1.61 -15.16 -17.85
C SER A 29 3.15 -15.10 -17.93
N ASN A 30 3.71 -15.44 -19.09
CA ASN A 30 5.14 -15.37 -19.37
C ASN A 30 5.76 -14.00 -19.01
N SER A 31 4.98 -12.92 -19.13
CA SER A 31 5.44 -11.54 -18.87
C SER A 31 5.15 -11.04 -17.44
N GLY A 32 4.44 -11.81 -16.62
CA GLY A 32 4.21 -11.51 -15.20
C GLY A 32 2.73 -11.36 -14.85
N LEU A 33 1.96 -10.54 -15.57
CA LEU A 33 0.55 -10.31 -15.23
C LEU A 33 -0.26 -11.60 -15.15
N ALA A 34 -1.29 -11.62 -14.30
CA ALA A 34 -2.22 -12.73 -14.21
C ALA A 34 -2.89 -13.01 -15.56
N GLY A 35 -2.83 -14.26 -16.01
CA GLY A 35 -3.33 -14.59 -17.34
C GLY A 35 -2.99 -15.99 -17.83
N LEU A 36 -3.09 -16.14 -19.13
CA LEU A 36 -2.79 -17.36 -19.87
C LEU A 36 -1.27 -17.51 -20.05
N TRP A 37 -0.76 -17.88 -21.22
CA TRP A 37 0.68 -18.01 -21.45
C TRP A 37 1.26 -16.68 -21.90
N GLU A 38 0.76 -16.11 -22.98
CA GLU A 38 1.24 -14.83 -23.49
C GLU A 38 0.35 -13.67 -23.06
N TYR A 39 -0.96 -13.91 -22.97
CA TYR A 39 -1.95 -12.86 -22.78
C TYR A 39 -2.50 -12.77 -21.35
N PRO A 40 -2.76 -11.55 -20.84
CA PRO A 40 -3.46 -11.36 -19.57
C PRO A 40 -4.92 -11.84 -19.61
N SER A 41 -5.44 -12.29 -18.47
CA SER A 41 -6.87 -12.57 -18.25
C SER A 41 -7.52 -11.46 -17.42
N ALA A 42 -8.83 -11.59 -17.14
CA ALA A 42 -9.52 -10.73 -16.17
C ALA A 42 -9.40 -11.23 -14.72
N GLU A 43 -8.67 -12.31 -14.46
CA GLU A 43 -8.39 -12.74 -13.09
C GLU A 43 -7.45 -11.75 -12.41
N MET A 44 -7.63 -11.57 -11.10
CA MET A 44 -6.81 -10.69 -10.27
C MET A 44 -6.05 -11.52 -9.22
N PRO A 45 -4.81 -11.12 -8.85
CA PRO A 45 -4.06 -11.83 -7.80
C PRO A 45 -4.76 -11.83 -6.44
N GLY A 46 -5.50 -10.75 -6.13
CA GLY A 46 -6.07 -10.48 -4.81
C GLY A 46 -5.38 -9.32 -4.10
N ASP A 47 -6.00 -8.77 -3.06
CA ASP A 47 -5.48 -7.61 -2.32
C ASP A 47 -4.18 -7.92 -1.58
N GLY A 48 -3.10 -7.21 -1.92
CA GLY A 48 -1.78 -7.44 -1.37
C GLY A 48 -1.13 -8.76 -1.80
N MET A 49 -1.73 -9.49 -2.74
CA MET A 49 -1.22 -10.76 -3.25
C MET A 49 -0.47 -10.55 -4.56
N GLY A 50 0.54 -11.38 -4.83
CA GLY A 50 1.35 -11.23 -6.03
C GLY A 50 2.36 -12.34 -6.20
N TRP A 51 3.31 -12.14 -7.10
CA TRP A 51 4.40 -13.08 -7.32
C TRP A 51 5.63 -12.41 -7.92
N ILE A 52 6.78 -13.02 -7.69
CA ILE A 52 8.01 -12.76 -8.43
C ILE A 52 8.20 -13.94 -9.38
N SER A 53 8.47 -13.69 -10.66
CA SER A 53 8.61 -14.76 -11.65
C SER A 53 9.80 -14.57 -12.58
N PHE A 54 10.31 -15.69 -13.07
CA PHE A 54 11.26 -15.79 -14.16
C PHE A 54 10.72 -16.75 -15.20
N SER A 55 10.72 -16.35 -16.47
CA SER A 55 10.23 -17.15 -17.60
C SER A 55 11.23 -17.12 -18.74
N ASP A 56 11.57 -18.29 -19.29
CA ASP A 56 12.30 -18.46 -20.55
C ASP A 56 11.33 -18.93 -21.63
N PHE A 57 11.04 -18.05 -22.58
CA PHE A 57 10.07 -18.25 -23.66
C PHE A 57 10.62 -17.58 -24.93
N SER A 58 11.47 -18.30 -25.66
CA SER A 58 12.21 -17.80 -26.82
C SER A 58 11.33 -16.98 -27.78
N PRO A 59 11.78 -15.80 -28.26
CA PRO A 59 13.11 -15.23 -28.10
C PRO A 59 13.33 -14.42 -26.82
N TYR A 60 12.44 -14.51 -25.82
CA TYR A 60 12.47 -13.69 -24.62
C TYR A 60 12.87 -14.47 -23.37
N ARG A 61 13.51 -13.77 -22.45
CA ARG A 61 13.60 -14.17 -21.05
C ARG A 61 13.13 -13.01 -20.21
N SER A 62 12.19 -13.24 -19.31
CA SER A 62 11.61 -12.17 -18.50
C SER A 62 11.71 -12.49 -17.03
N GLY A 63 12.28 -11.58 -16.26
CA GLY A 63 12.09 -11.51 -14.81
C GLY A 63 11.02 -10.46 -14.50
N SER A 64 10.07 -10.76 -13.62
CA SER A 64 8.98 -9.84 -13.28
C SER A 64 8.56 -9.92 -11.82
N ALA A 65 7.91 -8.86 -11.35
CA ALA A 65 7.23 -8.81 -10.06
C ALA A 65 5.86 -8.19 -10.26
N SER A 66 4.81 -8.95 -9.91
CA SER A 66 3.41 -8.52 -10.02
C SER A 66 2.78 -8.43 -8.64
N LEU A 67 1.91 -7.44 -8.45
CA LEU A 67 1.20 -7.17 -7.20
C LEU A 67 -0.22 -6.71 -7.50
N GLY A 68 -1.21 -7.39 -6.92
CA GLY A 68 -2.56 -6.88 -6.74
C GLY A 68 -2.52 -5.76 -5.72
N LEU A 69 -2.29 -4.52 -6.18
CA LEU A 69 -2.20 -3.35 -5.32
C LEU A 69 -3.53 -3.07 -4.61
N PHE A 70 -4.64 -3.41 -5.28
CA PHE A 70 -6.00 -3.43 -4.75
C PHE A 70 -6.76 -4.61 -5.38
N PRO A 71 -7.94 -5.02 -4.85
CA PRO A 71 -8.77 -6.05 -5.47
C PRO A 71 -9.09 -5.80 -6.96
N TRP A 72 -9.09 -4.53 -7.38
CA TRP A 72 -9.41 -4.08 -8.73
C TRP A 72 -8.20 -3.57 -9.53
N LEU A 73 -6.98 -3.60 -8.99
CA LEU A 73 -5.77 -3.09 -9.66
C LEU A 73 -4.56 -4.03 -9.49
N GLU A 74 -4.01 -4.50 -10.60
CA GLU A 74 -2.76 -5.25 -10.66
C GLU A 74 -1.68 -4.41 -11.35
N LEU A 75 -0.52 -4.31 -10.69
CA LEU A 75 0.70 -3.69 -11.19
C LEU A 75 1.72 -4.77 -11.48
N ASN A 76 2.42 -4.69 -12.61
CA ASN A 76 3.55 -5.56 -12.93
C ASN A 76 4.76 -4.73 -13.37
N ILE A 77 5.93 -5.07 -12.86
CA ILE A 77 7.21 -4.57 -13.37
C ILE A 77 7.99 -5.75 -13.94
N ARG A 78 8.62 -5.57 -15.10
CA ARG A 78 9.38 -6.64 -15.75
C ARG A 78 10.64 -6.15 -16.43
N LEU A 79 11.65 -7.01 -16.46
CA LEU A 79 12.88 -6.87 -17.20
C LEU A 79 12.96 -8.01 -18.21
N THR A 80 12.91 -7.69 -19.50
CA THR A 80 12.91 -8.67 -20.58
C THR A 80 14.23 -8.62 -21.34
N GLU A 81 14.98 -9.71 -21.34
CA GLU A 81 16.14 -9.93 -22.20
C GLU A 81 15.70 -10.52 -23.54
N PHE A 82 16.30 -10.04 -24.62
CA PHE A 82 16.03 -10.48 -25.97
C PHE A 82 17.18 -11.34 -26.50
N ALA A 83 16.96 -12.65 -26.62
CA ALA A 83 18.01 -13.65 -26.84
C ALA A 83 18.78 -13.47 -28.16
N ASN A 84 18.16 -12.86 -29.18
CA ASN A 84 18.76 -12.62 -30.49
C ASN A 84 19.17 -11.15 -30.72
N ALA A 85 19.03 -10.28 -29.72
CA ALA A 85 19.50 -8.92 -29.79
C ALA A 85 21.03 -8.83 -29.63
N ASP A 86 21.59 -7.69 -30.02
CA ASP A 86 23.02 -7.45 -29.96
C ASP A 86 23.58 -7.54 -28.53
N LEU A 87 24.80 -8.06 -28.42
CA LEU A 87 25.55 -8.06 -27.18
C LEU A 87 25.98 -6.61 -26.91
N ILE A 88 25.50 -6.03 -25.82
CA ILE A 88 25.84 -4.66 -25.44
C ILE A 88 27.27 -4.62 -24.89
N SER A 89 27.61 -5.54 -23.99
CA SER A 89 28.98 -5.74 -23.50
C SER A 89 29.15 -7.13 -22.86
N PRO A 90 30.39 -7.63 -22.67
CA PRO A 90 30.63 -8.91 -22.00
C PRO A 90 30.07 -8.99 -20.56
N GLY A 91 30.01 -7.86 -19.84
CA GLY A 91 29.48 -7.80 -18.48
C GLY A 91 27.96 -7.61 -18.40
N TYR A 92 27.38 -6.86 -19.34
CA TYR A 92 25.94 -6.57 -19.38
C TYR A 92 25.13 -7.68 -20.07
N GLY A 93 25.76 -8.39 -21.00
CA GLY A 93 25.10 -9.38 -21.85
C GLY A 93 24.33 -8.73 -23.00
N ARG A 94 23.22 -9.36 -23.37
CA ARG A 94 22.35 -8.91 -24.47
C ARG A 94 21.44 -7.76 -24.01
N TYR A 95 20.87 -7.06 -24.98
CA TYR A 95 19.90 -6.00 -24.75
C TYR A 95 18.74 -6.48 -23.85
N LYS A 96 18.39 -5.62 -22.89
CA LYS A 96 17.28 -5.82 -21.96
C LYS A 96 16.43 -4.57 -21.94
N ASP A 97 15.12 -4.76 -21.82
CA ASP A 97 14.17 -3.66 -21.69
C ASP A 97 13.40 -3.78 -20.38
N LYS A 98 13.16 -2.63 -19.75
CA LYS A 98 12.39 -2.51 -18.51
C LYS A 98 11.00 -2.00 -18.86
N ALA A 99 9.97 -2.64 -18.33
CA ALA A 99 8.59 -2.31 -18.60
C ALA A 99 7.76 -2.28 -17.31
N MET A 100 6.73 -1.42 -17.32
CA MET A 100 5.67 -1.39 -16.32
C MET A 100 4.33 -1.64 -17.00
N ASP A 101 3.55 -2.57 -16.46
CA ASP A 101 2.23 -2.95 -16.96
C ASP A 101 1.16 -2.70 -15.87
N LEU A 102 -0.04 -2.31 -16.27
CA LEU A 102 -1.19 -2.08 -15.40
C LEU A 102 -2.42 -2.84 -15.91
N LYS A 103 -3.18 -3.45 -14.99
CA LYS A 103 -4.49 -4.07 -15.28
C LYS A 103 -5.54 -3.62 -14.26
N PHE A 104 -6.69 -3.19 -14.75
CA PHE A 104 -7.84 -2.74 -13.98
C PHE A 104 -8.99 -3.73 -14.15
N LEU A 105 -9.53 -4.23 -13.05
CA LEU A 105 -10.78 -4.97 -13.04
C LEU A 105 -11.94 -3.97 -13.05
N LEU A 106 -12.72 -3.99 -14.13
CA LEU A 106 -13.87 -3.10 -14.29
C LEU A 106 -15.14 -3.67 -13.66
N ALA A 107 -15.27 -4.99 -13.67
CA ALA A 107 -16.41 -5.66 -13.05
C ALA A 107 -16.04 -7.10 -12.69
N GLU A 108 -16.41 -7.53 -11.48
CA GLU A 108 -16.34 -8.93 -11.08
C GLU A 108 -17.36 -9.78 -11.84
N GLN A 109 -17.15 -11.10 -11.87
CA GLN A 109 -18.11 -12.03 -12.45
C GLN A 109 -19.44 -12.00 -11.69
N LYS A 110 -20.57 -12.02 -12.43
CA LYS A 110 -21.91 -12.13 -11.84
C LYS A 110 -22.78 -13.06 -12.69
N GLY A 111 -23.06 -14.26 -12.18
CA GLY A 111 -23.79 -15.29 -12.91
C GLY A 111 -23.10 -15.64 -14.23
N LEU A 112 -23.79 -15.40 -15.35
CA LEU A 112 -23.23 -15.62 -16.70
C LEU A 112 -22.37 -14.46 -17.22
N ARG A 113 -22.38 -13.29 -16.56
CA ARG A 113 -21.53 -12.16 -16.97
C ARG A 113 -20.09 -12.44 -16.51
N PRO A 114 -19.10 -12.50 -17.43
CA PRO A 114 -17.70 -12.70 -17.03
C PRO A 114 -17.17 -11.51 -16.22
N ALA A 115 -16.09 -11.76 -15.49
CA ALA A 115 -15.23 -10.69 -15.00
C ALA A 115 -14.65 -9.92 -16.20
N LEU A 116 -14.58 -8.60 -16.12
CA LEU A 116 -14.10 -7.75 -17.20
C LEU A 116 -12.91 -6.94 -16.73
N ALA A 117 -11.81 -6.98 -17.49
CA ALA A 117 -10.61 -6.20 -17.21
C ALA A 117 -10.10 -5.49 -18.45
N ILE A 118 -9.43 -4.37 -18.23
CA ILE A 118 -8.63 -3.67 -19.25
C ILE A 118 -7.22 -3.49 -18.72
N GLY A 119 -6.25 -3.37 -19.60
CA GLY A 119 -4.89 -3.07 -19.19
C GLY A 119 -4.02 -2.52 -20.29
N ALA A 120 -2.85 -2.06 -19.86
CA ALA A 120 -1.81 -1.48 -20.69
C ALA A 120 -0.48 -2.14 -20.32
N LEU A 121 0.23 -2.63 -21.32
CA LEU A 121 1.53 -3.25 -21.22
C LEU A 121 2.60 -2.27 -21.71
N ASP A 122 3.76 -2.28 -21.07
CA ASP A 122 4.94 -1.50 -21.44
C ASP A 122 4.65 0.02 -21.51
N MET A 123 4.09 0.57 -20.43
CA MET A 123 3.76 1.99 -20.30
C MET A 123 4.97 2.87 -19.96
N MET A 124 6.10 2.25 -19.60
CA MET A 124 7.30 2.94 -19.16
C MET A 124 8.50 2.15 -19.63
N GLY A 125 9.43 2.80 -20.34
CA GLY A 125 10.58 2.12 -20.91
C GLY A 125 10.81 2.55 -22.35
N THR A 126 11.12 1.60 -23.22
CA THR A 126 11.29 1.84 -24.66
C THR A 126 10.02 1.57 -25.47
N GLU A 127 8.96 1.07 -24.84
CA GLU A 127 7.66 0.76 -25.47
C GLU A 127 7.74 -0.29 -26.59
N ILE A 128 8.79 -1.13 -26.61
CA ILE A 128 9.00 -2.16 -27.65
C ILE A 128 7.87 -3.19 -27.65
N ARG A 129 7.34 -3.54 -26.48
CA ARG A 129 6.23 -4.51 -26.33
C ARG A 129 4.95 -3.85 -25.82
N LYS A 130 4.71 -2.60 -26.24
CA LYS A 130 3.49 -1.86 -25.92
C LYS A 130 2.25 -2.57 -26.47
N ALA A 131 1.23 -2.68 -25.61
CA ALA A 131 -0.09 -3.15 -26.01
C ALA A 131 -1.16 -2.65 -25.04
N TYR A 132 -2.37 -2.47 -25.54
CA TYR A 132 -3.57 -2.34 -24.73
C TYR A 132 -4.43 -3.58 -24.91
N PHE A 133 -5.11 -4.03 -23.85
CA PHE A 133 -6.00 -5.17 -23.94
C PHE A 133 -7.30 -4.96 -23.17
N ALA A 134 -8.32 -5.69 -23.60
CA ALA A 134 -9.54 -5.93 -22.85
C ALA A 134 -9.77 -7.45 -22.78
N ALA A 135 -10.10 -7.96 -21.60
CA ALA A 135 -10.31 -9.37 -21.34
C ALA A 135 -11.62 -9.61 -20.59
N GLY A 136 -12.31 -10.67 -20.95
CA GLY A 136 -13.40 -11.26 -20.19
C GLY A 136 -13.01 -12.64 -19.69
N THR A 137 -13.12 -12.91 -18.40
CA THR A 137 -12.90 -14.24 -17.83
C THR A 137 -14.14 -14.74 -17.10
N TRP A 138 -14.63 -15.92 -17.48
CA TRP A 138 -15.72 -16.61 -16.82
C TRP A 138 -15.18 -17.86 -16.13
N LYS A 139 -15.40 -17.97 -14.82
CA LYS A 139 -14.91 -19.04 -13.96
C LYS A 139 -16.08 -19.86 -13.43
N TYR A 140 -15.96 -21.18 -13.52
CA TYR A 140 -16.90 -22.13 -12.96
C TYR A 140 -16.12 -23.28 -12.34
N GLU A 141 -16.26 -23.44 -11.03
CA GLU A 141 -15.45 -24.37 -10.24
C GLU A 141 -13.96 -24.13 -10.53
N ASP A 142 -13.25 -25.17 -10.97
CA ASP A 142 -11.82 -25.15 -11.24
C ASP A 142 -11.48 -24.75 -12.69
N ILE A 143 -12.45 -24.30 -13.49
CA ILE A 143 -12.26 -23.91 -14.90
C ILE A 143 -12.42 -22.41 -15.06
N ALA A 144 -11.46 -21.77 -15.74
CA ALA A 144 -11.52 -20.38 -16.17
C ALA A 144 -11.43 -20.28 -17.71
N LEU A 145 -12.45 -19.68 -18.32
CA LEU A 145 -12.52 -19.39 -19.76
C LEU A 145 -12.23 -17.91 -19.99
N THR A 146 -11.22 -17.60 -20.78
CA THR A 146 -10.83 -16.21 -21.10
C THR A 146 -10.99 -15.95 -22.58
N LEU A 147 -11.58 -14.79 -22.92
CA LEU A 147 -11.61 -14.23 -24.26
C LEU A 147 -11.22 -12.75 -24.18
N GLY A 148 -10.35 -12.30 -25.06
CA GLY A 148 -9.92 -10.91 -25.07
C GLY A 148 -9.53 -10.42 -26.45
N TYR A 149 -9.25 -9.12 -26.50
CA TYR A 149 -8.72 -8.43 -27.67
C TYR A 149 -7.58 -7.52 -27.23
N ALA A 150 -6.49 -7.52 -27.98
CA ALA A 150 -5.34 -6.66 -27.74
C ALA A 150 -4.95 -5.86 -28.99
N THR A 151 -4.26 -4.75 -28.80
CA THR A 151 -3.73 -3.87 -29.86
C THR A 151 -2.20 -3.93 -29.94
N ASP A 152 -1.62 -3.21 -30.90
CA ASP A 152 -0.17 -2.97 -31.03
C ASP A 152 0.67 -4.26 -31.14
N THR A 153 1.60 -4.53 -30.22
CA THR A 153 2.46 -5.71 -30.31
C THR A 153 1.65 -7.01 -30.25
N TYR A 154 0.56 -7.04 -29.47
CA TYR A 154 -0.24 -8.24 -29.23
C TYR A 154 -1.37 -8.41 -30.27
N ASN A 155 -1.85 -7.32 -30.87
CA ASN A 155 -2.80 -7.21 -31.99
C ASN A 155 -3.63 -8.47 -32.37
N GLY A 156 -4.83 -8.57 -31.80
CA GLY A 156 -5.84 -9.54 -32.24
C GLY A 156 -6.73 -10.07 -31.11
N PHE A 157 -7.69 -10.91 -31.51
CA PHE A 157 -8.48 -11.69 -30.55
C PHE A 157 -7.67 -12.87 -30.04
N TYR A 158 -7.65 -13.03 -28.73
CA TYR A 158 -7.01 -14.13 -28.04
C TYR A 158 -7.98 -14.80 -27.08
N GLY A 159 -7.69 -16.02 -26.67
CA GLY A 159 -8.53 -16.69 -25.69
C GLY A 159 -7.93 -18.00 -25.26
N GLY A 160 -8.48 -18.57 -24.19
CA GLY A 160 -7.95 -19.79 -23.63
C GLY A 160 -8.74 -20.32 -22.46
N ILE A 161 -8.30 -21.48 -22.00
CA ILE A 161 -8.86 -22.21 -20.87
C ILE A 161 -7.73 -22.43 -19.89
N SER A 162 -7.96 -22.09 -18.63
CA SER A 162 -7.22 -22.63 -17.50
C SER A 162 -8.11 -23.61 -16.75
N TRP A 163 -7.57 -24.76 -16.38
CA TRP A 163 -8.28 -25.77 -15.61
C TRP A 163 -7.38 -26.29 -14.48
N GLU A 164 -7.88 -26.26 -13.25
CA GLU A 164 -7.18 -26.72 -12.05
C GLU A 164 -7.77 -28.06 -11.56
N PRO A 165 -7.53 -29.19 -12.26
CA PRO A 165 -8.10 -30.48 -11.84
C PRO A 165 -7.66 -30.90 -10.43
N LEU A 166 -6.53 -30.38 -9.95
CA LEU A 166 -5.99 -30.63 -8.62
C LEU A 166 -5.35 -29.34 -8.08
N LYS A 167 -5.34 -29.14 -6.76
CA LYS A 167 -4.76 -27.94 -6.11
C LYS A 167 -3.28 -27.67 -6.44
N TRP A 168 -2.54 -28.68 -6.90
CA TRP A 168 -1.12 -28.59 -7.26
C TRP A 168 -0.90 -28.58 -8.78
N LEU A 169 -1.95 -28.73 -9.60
CA LEU A 169 -1.86 -28.85 -11.05
C LEU A 169 -2.87 -27.95 -11.76
N GLU A 170 -2.36 -27.05 -12.59
CA GLU A 170 -3.15 -26.24 -13.52
C GLU A 170 -2.75 -26.59 -14.95
N LEU A 171 -3.73 -26.78 -15.82
CA LEU A 171 -3.59 -27.01 -17.25
C LEU A 171 -4.03 -25.76 -18.00
N LYS A 172 -3.18 -25.24 -18.90
CA LYS A 172 -3.51 -24.05 -19.69
C LYS A 172 -3.44 -24.34 -21.18
N ALA A 173 -4.48 -23.94 -21.89
CA ALA A 173 -4.54 -23.89 -23.34
C ALA A 173 -4.86 -22.46 -23.79
N GLU A 174 -4.10 -21.92 -24.73
CA GLU A 174 -4.25 -20.55 -25.24
C GLU A 174 -4.17 -20.54 -26.76
N TYR A 175 -5.04 -19.74 -27.38
CA TYR A 175 -4.89 -19.25 -28.75
C TYR A 175 -4.26 -17.85 -28.72
N SER A 176 -3.12 -17.71 -29.39
CA SER A 176 -2.32 -16.50 -29.49
C SER A 176 -2.24 -16.02 -30.95
N PRO A 177 -2.77 -14.83 -31.29
CA PRO A 177 -2.59 -14.24 -32.61
C PRO A 177 -1.23 -13.56 -32.81
N LEU A 178 -0.30 -13.63 -31.84
CA LEU A 178 0.92 -12.82 -31.79
C LEU A 178 1.78 -12.97 -33.05
N ASP A 179 2.06 -11.85 -33.71
CA ASP A 179 2.95 -11.78 -34.88
C ASP A 179 4.39 -11.45 -34.45
N TYR A 180 5.20 -12.49 -34.24
CA TYR A 180 6.61 -12.35 -33.86
C TYR A 180 7.50 -11.72 -34.95
N THR A 181 7.03 -11.58 -36.20
CA THR A 181 7.83 -11.00 -37.28
C THR A 181 7.88 -9.48 -37.23
N GLN A 182 6.94 -8.85 -36.50
CA GLN A 182 6.95 -7.42 -36.22
C GLN A 182 7.98 -7.05 -35.15
N ASP A 183 8.38 -8.02 -34.32
CA ASP A 183 9.22 -7.74 -33.15
C ASP A 183 10.71 -7.59 -33.56
N LYS A 184 11.19 -6.35 -33.52
CA LYS A 184 12.51 -5.96 -34.03
C LYS A 184 13.25 -5.06 -33.05
N ILE A 185 14.54 -5.34 -32.85
CA ILE A 185 15.47 -4.48 -32.09
C ILE A 185 16.66 -4.16 -32.98
N GLY A 186 16.95 -2.87 -33.14
CA GLY A 186 18.04 -2.41 -34.02
C GLY A 186 17.87 -2.87 -35.48
N GLY A 187 16.63 -3.02 -35.96
CA GLY A 187 16.31 -3.51 -37.30
C GLY A 187 16.43 -5.03 -37.49
N LYS A 188 16.89 -5.78 -36.48
CA LYS A 188 16.97 -7.25 -36.50
C LYS A 188 15.69 -7.87 -35.97
N LYS A 189 15.19 -8.88 -36.68
CA LYS A 189 14.05 -9.69 -36.19
C LYS A 189 14.49 -10.52 -35.00
N LEU A 190 13.68 -10.49 -33.94
CA LEU A 190 13.94 -11.27 -32.73
C LEU A 190 13.61 -12.75 -32.92
N HIS A 191 12.60 -13.04 -33.73
CA HIS A 191 12.22 -14.39 -34.11
C HIS A 191 12.42 -14.62 -35.62
N PRO A 192 12.95 -15.78 -36.06
CA PRO A 192 13.30 -16.02 -37.46
C PRO A 192 12.10 -16.05 -38.43
N GLY A 193 10.88 -16.30 -37.93
CA GLY A 193 9.67 -16.40 -38.75
C GLY A 193 8.37 -16.21 -37.95
N GLN A 194 7.22 -16.45 -38.58
CA GLN A 194 5.93 -16.56 -37.89
C GLN A 194 5.89 -17.82 -37.03
N ALA A 195 5.01 -17.84 -36.02
CA ALA A 195 4.71 -19.06 -35.27
C ALA A 195 4.14 -20.14 -36.21
N LYS A 196 4.57 -21.40 -36.04
CA LYS A 196 4.04 -22.54 -36.82
C LYS A 196 2.60 -22.85 -36.46
N GLU A 197 2.27 -22.71 -35.18
CA GLU A 197 0.94 -22.87 -34.65
C GLU A 197 0.59 -21.70 -33.73
N LYS A 198 -0.70 -21.35 -33.67
CA LYS A 198 -1.21 -20.29 -32.80
C LYS A 198 -1.69 -20.79 -31.45
N TYR A 199 -1.46 -22.07 -31.16
CA TYR A 199 -1.94 -22.71 -29.94
C TYR A 199 -0.76 -22.98 -28.99
N ASN A 200 -0.94 -22.60 -27.74
CA ASN A 200 0.02 -22.73 -26.66
C ASN A 200 -0.60 -23.64 -25.60
N LEU A 201 0.09 -24.73 -25.25
CA LEU A 201 -0.41 -25.74 -24.31
C LEU A 201 0.63 -25.97 -23.22
N GLY A 202 0.20 -26.13 -21.98
CA GLY A 202 1.14 -26.45 -20.91
C GLY A 202 0.51 -26.71 -19.56
N ILE A 203 1.38 -26.84 -18.58
CA ILE A 203 1.04 -27.12 -17.20
C ILE A 203 1.74 -26.14 -16.25
N VAL A 204 1.10 -25.84 -15.13
CA VAL A 204 1.68 -25.16 -13.98
C VAL A 204 1.56 -26.10 -12.78
N LEU A 205 2.71 -26.45 -12.21
CA LEU A 205 2.83 -27.22 -10.99
C LEU A 205 2.98 -26.24 -9.83
N LYS A 206 2.07 -26.30 -8.88
CA LYS A 206 2.00 -25.37 -7.76
C LYS A 206 2.41 -26.04 -6.46
N SER A 207 3.10 -25.29 -5.61
CA SER A 207 3.52 -25.75 -4.29
C SER A 207 2.93 -24.91 -3.16
N GLU A 208 2.88 -25.49 -1.96
CA GLU A 208 2.25 -24.88 -0.76
C GLU A 208 3.01 -23.66 -0.24
N TRP A 209 4.33 -23.64 -0.41
CA TRP A 209 5.20 -22.56 0.05
C TRP A 209 5.28 -21.42 -0.97
N GLY A 210 4.41 -21.42 -1.99
CA GLY A 210 4.26 -20.35 -2.98
C GLY A 210 5.10 -20.53 -4.25
N LEU A 211 6.02 -21.49 -4.31
CA LEU A 211 6.77 -21.75 -5.54
C LEU A 211 5.96 -22.56 -6.54
N ASN A 212 5.84 -22.03 -7.75
CA ASN A 212 5.20 -22.69 -8.88
C ASN A 212 6.21 -22.83 -10.03
N GLY A 213 6.23 -24.00 -10.67
CA GLY A 213 6.98 -24.26 -11.90
C GLY A 213 6.01 -24.40 -13.07
N SER A 214 6.32 -23.81 -14.22
CA SER A 214 5.53 -23.97 -15.44
C SER A 214 6.35 -24.56 -16.57
N LEU A 215 5.68 -25.39 -17.37
CA LEU A 215 6.21 -25.99 -18.59
C LEU A 215 5.14 -25.89 -19.67
N SER A 216 5.46 -25.26 -20.79
CA SER A 216 4.54 -25.14 -21.92
C SER A 216 5.24 -25.39 -23.24
N TYR A 217 4.46 -25.83 -24.22
CA TYR A 217 4.82 -25.89 -25.62
C TYR A 217 4.08 -24.77 -26.34
N GLN A 218 4.83 -23.81 -26.88
CA GLN A 218 4.29 -22.60 -27.47
C GLN A 218 4.73 -22.49 -28.95
N ARG A 219 3.89 -21.82 -29.76
CA ARG A 219 4.13 -21.52 -31.19
C ARG A 219 4.28 -22.72 -32.13
N GLY A 220 4.03 -23.94 -31.66
CA GLY A 220 4.24 -25.17 -32.44
C GLY A 220 5.72 -25.53 -32.64
N GLU A 221 6.64 -24.99 -31.83
CA GLU A 221 8.07 -25.32 -31.97
C GLU A 221 8.93 -25.18 -30.73
N GLU A 222 8.47 -24.50 -29.67
CA GLU A 222 9.33 -24.15 -28.53
C GLU A 222 8.78 -24.66 -27.20
N PHE A 223 9.65 -25.23 -26.36
CA PHE A 223 9.34 -25.46 -24.95
C PHE A 223 9.75 -24.25 -24.12
N CYS A 224 8.78 -23.70 -23.39
CA CYS A 224 8.95 -22.58 -22.49
C CYS A 224 8.92 -23.06 -21.03
N PHE A 225 9.74 -22.44 -20.19
CA PHE A 225 9.86 -22.77 -18.78
C PHE A 225 9.63 -21.52 -17.94
N GLY A 226 8.93 -21.67 -16.82
CA GLY A 226 8.77 -20.58 -15.87
C GLY A 226 8.88 -21.05 -14.43
N LEU A 227 9.30 -20.13 -13.57
CA LEU A 227 9.36 -20.29 -12.13
C LEU A 227 8.76 -19.04 -11.49
N SER A 228 7.82 -19.19 -10.58
CA SER A 228 7.22 -18.06 -9.86
C SER A 228 7.13 -18.35 -8.37
N TYR A 229 7.38 -17.35 -7.53
CA TYR A 229 7.13 -17.40 -6.10
C TYR A 229 5.99 -16.45 -5.74
N ALA A 230 4.86 -17.01 -5.35
CA ALA A 230 3.68 -16.28 -4.93
C ALA A 230 3.76 -15.86 -3.45
N PHE A 231 3.38 -14.62 -3.17
CA PHE A 231 3.42 -14.01 -1.85
C PHE A 231 2.09 -13.30 -1.52
N ASP A 232 1.86 -13.10 -0.22
CA ASP A 232 0.68 -12.43 0.33
C ASP A 232 1.14 -11.45 1.42
N LEU A 233 1.10 -10.16 1.10
CA LEU A 233 1.50 -9.07 1.99
C LEU A 233 0.52 -8.83 3.14
N THR A 234 -0.69 -9.42 3.10
CA THR A 234 -1.60 -9.41 4.25
C THR A 234 -1.12 -10.35 5.36
N LYS A 235 -0.21 -11.27 5.02
CA LYS A 235 0.48 -12.16 5.96
C LYS A 235 1.92 -11.68 6.17
N PRO A 236 2.42 -11.66 7.42
CA PRO A 236 3.81 -11.32 7.67
C PRO A 236 4.73 -12.36 7.01
N VAL A 237 5.67 -11.87 6.20
CA VAL A 237 6.68 -12.67 5.49
C VAL A 237 7.59 -13.43 6.48
N PHE A 238 7.78 -12.87 7.67
CA PHE A 238 8.49 -13.50 8.80
C PHE A 238 7.71 -13.27 10.10
N GLY A 239 7.45 -14.35 10.85
CA GLY A 239 6.82 -14.28 12.18
C GLY A 239 5.33 -13.94 12.13
N GLY A 240 4.49 -14.97 12.21
CA GLY A 240 3.06 -14.78 12.45
C GLY A 240 2.83 -14.33 13.88
N LYS A 241 2.18 -13.17 14.09
CA LYS A 241 1.52 -12.93 15.36
C LYS A 241 0.48 -14.05 15.53
N ASN A 242 0.51 -14.75 16.66
CA ASN A 242 -0.56 -15.67 17.03
C ASN A 242 -1.89 -14.94 16.81
N LYS A 243 -2.81 -15.53 16.02
CA LYS A 243 -4.17 -15.01 15.91
C LYS A 243 -4.68 -14.85 17.35
N ALA A 244 -4.97 -13.62 17.75
CA ALA A 244 -5.56 -13.39 19.06
C ALA A 244 -6.82 -14.23 19.14
N LYS A 245 -7.01 -14.93 20.26
CA LYS A 245 -8.25 -15.66 20.51
C LYS A 245 -9.37 -14.61 20.43
N ILE A 246 -10.38 -14.86 19.61
CA ILE A 246 -11.56 -14.00 19.57
C ILE A 246 -12.29 -14.28 20.88
N ASP A 247 -12.24 -13.33 21.81
CA ASP A 247 -13.05 -13.41 23.02
C ASP A 247 -14.52 -13.33 22.62
N GLU A 248 -15.36 -14.18 23.20
CA GLU A 248 -16.81 -14.08 23.00
C GLU A 248 -17.30 -12.71 23.51
N PRO A 249 -18.23 -12.05 22.79
CA PRO A 249 -18.73 -10.76 23.20
C PRO A 249 -19.46 -10.86 24.55
N LEU A 250 -19.32 -9.81 25.37
CA LEU A 250 -20.08 -9.68 26.61
C LEU A 250 -21.58 -9.53 26.29
N LEU A 251 -22.39 -10.52 26.69
CA LEU A 251 -23.85 -10.56 26.47
C LEU A 251 -24.64 -10.26 27.76
N THR A 252 -24.14 -9.38 28.63
CA THR A 252 -24.84 -8.99 29.87
C THR A 252 -25.69 -7.73 29.67
N ASP A 253 -26.79 -7.64 30.42
CA ASP A 253 -27.64 -6.44 30.46
C ASP A 253 -26.93 -5.31 31.24
N TRP A 254 -27.20 -4.06 30.89
CA TRP A 254 -26.64 -2.87 31.55
C TRP A 254 -26.89 -2.90 33.06
N ASP A 255 -28.12 -3.16 33.48
CA ASP A 255 -28.53 -3.15 34.90
C ASP A 255 -27.87 -4.27 35.74
N LYS A 256 -27.31 -5.29 35.08
CA LYS A 256 -26.59 -6.41 35.71
C LYS A 256 -25.08 -6.26 35.61
N THR A 257 -24.59 -5.22 34.95
CA THR A 257 -23.17 -5.01 34.69
C THR A 257 -22.63 -3.95 35.64
N ASP A 258 -21.49 -4.23 36.27
CA ASP A 258 -20.72 -3.23 37.00
C ASP A 258 -20.05 -2.29 36.00
N ILE A 259 -20.75 -1.20 35.66
CA ILE A 259 -20.33 -0.30 34.59
C ILE A 259 -19.03 0.44 34.92
N GLU A 260 -18.76 0.71 36.19
CA GLU A 260 -17.50 1.34 36.63
C GLU A 260 -16.31 0.42 36.40
N LYS A 261 -16.48 -0.86 36.75
CA LYS A 261 -15.49 -1.90 36.47
C LYS A 261 -15.32 -2.12 34.97
N THR A 262 -16.40 -2.25 34.20
CA THR A 262 -16.35 -2.43 32.75
C THR A 262 -15.63 -1.28 32.05
N ALA A 263 -15.95 -0.02 32.41
CA ALA A 263 -15.27 1.15 31.86
C ALA A 263 -13.78 1.15 32.20
N SER A 264 -13.41 0.76 33.43
CA SER A 264 -12.03 0.68 33.88
C SER A 264 -11.23 -0.41 33.16
N GLU A 265 -11.82 -1.59 32.97
CA GLU A 265 -11.20 -2.71 32.23
C GLU A 265 -11.01 -2.38 30.75
N LEU A 266 -12.04 -1.81 30.10
CA LEU A 266 -11.95 -1.35 28.72
C LEU A 266 -10.88 -0.27 28.54
N GLN A 267 -10.82 0.70 29.47
CA GLN A 267 -9.79 1.74 29.45
C GLN A 267 -8.39 1.16 29.63
N ALA A 268 -8.21 0.21 30.54
CA ALA A 268 -6.94 -0.44 30.79
C ALA A 268 -6.44 -1.24 29.58
N GLU A 269 -7.35 -1.93 28.87
CA GLU A 269 -7.01 -2.70 27.67
C GLU A 269 -6.61 -1.79 26.51
N LEU A 270 -7.42 -0.76 26.22
CA LEU A 270 -7.12 0.22 25.18
C LEU A 270 -5.88 1.07 25.49
N GLY A 271 -5.63 1.35 26.76
CA GLY A 271 -4.50 2.13 27.25
C GLY A 271 -3.21 1.32 27.43
N LYS A 272 -3.22 0.02 27.16
CA LYS A 272 -2.09 -0.88 27.40
C LYS A 272 -0.88 -0.51 26.54
N LYS A 273 0.32 -0.53 27.13
CA LYS A 273 1.57 -0.33 26.40
C LYS A 273 1.67 -1.32 25.24
N GLY A 274 1.92 -0.80 24.03
CA GLY A 274 1.99 -1.59 22.80
C GLY A 274 0.66 -1.72 22.04
N PHE A 275 -0.47 -1.27 22.61
CA PHE A 275 -1.74 -1.18 21.88
C PHE A 275 -1.74 -0.08 20.82
N GLY A 276 -0.83 0.90 20.89
CA GLY A 276 -0.71 1.94 19.85
C GLY A 276 -1.64 3.15 20.04
N LEU A 277 -2.31 3.26 21.20
CA LEU A 277 -3.12 4.40 21.60
C LEU A 277 -2.52 5.10 22.84
N ARG A 278 -2.90 6.36 23.05
CA ARG A 278 -2.63 7.10 24.29
C ARG A 278 -3.82 7.98 24.68
N ASN A 279 -3.76 8.54 25.89
CA ASN A 279 -4.79 9.44 26.44
C ASN A 279 -6.19 8.83 26.35
N THR A 280 -6.30 7.51 26.55
CA THR A 280 -7.58 6.82 26.39
C THR A 280 -8.46 7.08 27.60
N VAL A 281 -9.67 7.58 27.36
CA VAL A 281 -10.69 7.83 28.37
C VAL A 281 -11.97 7.12 27.97
N VAL A 282 -12.60 6.44 28.93
CA VAL A 282 -13.91 5.81 28.78
C VAL A 282 -14.89 6.49 29.73
N LEU A 283 -15.98 7.02 29.19
CA LEU A 283 -17.10 7.58 29.94
C LEU A 283 -18.29 6.65 29.81
N ALA A 284 -19.04 6.46 30.89
CA ALA A 284 -20.25 5.64 30.86
C ALA A 284 -21.35 6.22 31.76
N GLY A 285 -22.59 6.07 31.34
CA GLY A 285 -23.78 6.51 32.08
C GLY A 285 -25.03 6.43 31.21
N ASP A 286 -26.19 6.16 31.82
CA ASP A 286 -27.50 6.15 31.17
C ASP A 286 -27.56 5.34 29.85
N LYS A 287 -27.01 4.11 29.87
CA LYS A 287 -26.87 3.23 28.70
C LYS A 287 -26.06 3.82 27.54
N LYS A 288 -25.20 4.80 27.82
CA LYS A 288 -24.27 5.40 26.87
C LYS A 288 -22.83 5.12 27.25
N ILE A 289 -21.99 4.94 26.24
CA ILE A 289 -20.54 4.82 26.39
C ILE A 289 -19.85 5.77 25.42
N HIS A 290 -18.83 6.47 25.89
CA HIS A 290 -17.97 7.31 25.08
C HIS A 290 -16.50 6.92 25.26
N VAL A 291 -15.77 6.73 24.16
CA VAL A 291 -14.34 6.43 24.17
C VAL A 291 -13.57 7.52 23.43
N ALA A 292 -12.74 8.26 24.14
CA ALA A 292 -11.82 9.24 23.55
C ALA A 292 -10.40 8.69 23.56
N PHE A 293 -9.67 8.80 22.45
CA PHE A 293 -8.33 8.23 22.32
C PHE A 293 -7.47 9.00 21.30
N GLU A 294 -6.15 8.92 21.45
CA GLU A 294 -5.20 9.48 20.48
C GLU A 294 -4.37 8.35 19.84
N ASN A 295 -4.40 8.28 18.51
CA ASN A 295 -3.62 7.31 17.76
C ASN A 295 -2.14 7.71 17.69
N ILE A 296 -1.25 6.82 18.14
CA ILE A 296 0.21 6.99 18.07
C ILE A 296 0.94 5.84 17.39
N GLY A 297 0.26 4.72 17.11
CA GLY A 297 0.88 3.48 16.63
C GLY A 297 0.28 2.89 15.35
N TYR A 298 -0.89 3.35 14.92
CA TYR A 298 -1.55 2.87 13.70
C TYR A 298 -1.37 3.84 12.54
N SER A 299 -1.39 3.31 11.31
CA SER A 299 -1.11 4.07 10.09
C SER A 299 -2.18 5.12 9.77
N SER A 300 -3.41 4.94 10.25
CA SER A 300 -4.50 5.90 10.05
C SER A 300 -5.40 6.03 11.28
N GLN A 301 -6.10 7.17 11.41
CA GLN A 301 -7.11 7.37 12.45
C GLN A 301 -8.30 6.40 12.28
N ALA A 302 -8.65 6.05 11.04
CA ALA A 302 -9.72 5.11 10.74
C ALA A 302 -9.38 3.69 11.21
N GLU A 303 -8.15 3.22 10.99
CA GLU A 303 -7.69 1.92 11.49
C GLU A 303 -7.73 1.87 13.02
N ALA A 304 -7.21 2.91 13.69
CA ALA A 304 -7.26 3.02 15.14
C ALA A 304 -8.70 3.00 15.66
N ALA A 305 -9.59 3.80 15.06
CA ALA A 305 -11.00 3.84 15.43
C ALA A 305 -11.69 2.49 15.28
N ALA A 306 -11.51 1.81 14.14
CA ALA A 306 -12.10 0.49 13.90
C ALA A 306 -11.70 -0.52 14.99
N ARG A 307 -10.42 -0.53 15.40
CA ARG A 307 -9.94 -1.40 16.49
C ARG A 307 -10.57 -1.07 17.83
N VAL A 308 -10.70 0.22 18.16
CA VAL A 308 -11.37 0.67 19.39
C VAL A 308 -12.84 0.25 19.37
N ILE A 309 -13.55 0.52 18.27
CA ILE A 309 -14.97 0.18 18.10
C ILE A 309 -15.21 -1.32 18.27
N ILE A 310 -14.43 -2.16 17.59
CA ILE A 310 -14.55 -3.62 17.68
C ILE A 310 -14.32 -4.09 19.12
N LEU A 311 -13.25 -3.62 19.77
CA LEU A 311 -12.96 -4.02 21.15
C LEU A 311 -14.07 -3.58 22.11
N THR A 312 -14.51 -2.31 21.99
CA THR A 312 -15.61 -1.77 22.79
C THR A 312 -16.88 -2.60 22.58
N ALA A 313 -17.23 -2.96 21.35
CA ALA A 313 -18.39 -3.80 21.07
C ALA A 313 -18.37 -5.13 21.84
N HIS A 314 -17.20 -5.74 22.02
CA HIS A 314 -17.07 -7.01 22.73
C HIS A 314 -17.06 -6.88 24.25
N LYS A 315 -16.85 -5.68 24.82
CA LYS A 315 -16.64 -5.49 26.27
C LYS A 315 -17.79 -4.79 26.98
N ILE A 316 -18.76 -4.24 26.25
CA ILE A 316 -19.86 -3.45 26.82
C ILE A 316 -21.16 -4.27 26.89
N PRO A 317 -22.11 -3.89 27.75
CA PRO A 317 -23.44 -4.49 27.79
C PRO A 317 -24.12 -4.51 26.42
N TRP A 318 -24.85 -5.59 26.12
CA TRP A 318 -25.42 -5.76 24.78
C TRP A 318 -26.50 -4.72 24.47
N ASP A 319 -27.23 -4.25 25.48
CA ASP A 319 -28.31 -3.27 25.44
C ASP A 319 -27.84 -1.82 25.62
N THR A 320 -26.55 -1.54 25.41
CA THR A 320 -26.03 -0.15 25.35
C THR A 320 -26.71 0.58 24.19
N GLU A 321 -27.35 1.73 24.47
CA GLU A 321 -28.14 2.49 23.50
C GLU A 321 -27.26 3.30 22.53
N VAL A 322 -26.22 3.95 23.06
CA VAL A 322 -25.33 4.81 22.28
C VAL A 322 -23.87 4.53 22.62
N CYS A 323 -23.07 4.26 21.61
CA CYS A 323 -21.62 4.16 21.69
C CYS A 323 -20.99 5.22 20.80
N SER A 324 -20.15 6.08 21.39
CA SER A 324 -19.49 7.14 20.67
C SER A 324 -17.98 7.14 20.87
N PHE A 325 -17.26 7.60 19.85
CA PHE A 325 -15.81 7.46 19.76
C PHE A 325 -15.19 8.76 19.26
N SER A 326 -14.32 9.39 20.06
CA SER A 326 -13.59 10.60 19.65
C SER A 326 -12.15 10.29 19.33
N THR A 327 -11.74 10.56 18.09
CA THR A 327 -10.31 10.60 17.74
C THR A 327 -9.72 11.93 18.20
N MET A 328 -8.67 11.89 19.00
CA MET A 328 -7.96 13.05 19.53
C MET A 328 -6.64 13.25 18.79
N VAL A 329 -6.25 14.50 18.54
CA VAL A 329 -4.94 14.88 18.01
C VAL A 329 -4.34 15.94 18.91
N ARG A 330 -3.21 15.61 19.55
CA ARG A 330 -2.53 16.45 20.54
C ARG A 330 -3.50 16.97 21.61
N GLY A 331 -4.40 16.09 22.05
CA GLY A 331 -5.48 16.34 23.01
C GLY A 331 -6.64 17.22 22.53
N ASN A 332 -6.70 17.60 21.24
CA ASN A 332 -7.89 18.23 20.66
C ASN A 332 -8.78 17.15 20.01
N PRO A 333 -10.10 17.12 20.27
CA PRO A 333 -11.00 16.18 19.61
C PRO A 333 -11.16 16.56 18.13
N VAL A 334 -11.00 15.61 17.21
CA VAL A 334 -11.05 15.85 15.77
C VAL A 334 -12.38 15.36 15.20
N SER A 335 -12.59 14.05 15.20
CA SER A 335 -13.79 13.41 14.69
C SER A 335 -14.50 12.66 15.81
N ARG A 336 -15.81 12.53 15.68
CA ARG A 336 -16.67 11.76 16.58
C ARG A 336 -17.48 10.78 15.74
N ILE A 337 -17.43 9.51 16.09
CA ILE A 337 -18.19 8.43 15.47
C ILE A 337 -19.27 7.98 16.47
N GLU A 338 -20.47 7.67 16.01
CA GLU A 338 -21.58 7.20 16.85
C GLU A 338 -22.24 5.95 16.26
N PHE A 339 -22.51 4.98 17.13
CA PHE A 339 -23.23 3.76 16.84
C PHE A 339 -24.34 3.52 17.86
N ASN A 340 -25.48 3.05 17.39
CA ASN A 340 -26.58 2.57 18.22
C ASN A 340 -26.39 1.08 18.56
N THR A 341 -27.29 0.53 19.38
CA THR A 341 -27.31 -0.88 19.78
C THR A 341 -27.23 -1.85 18.59
N GLU A 342 -28.01 -1.58 17.53
CA GLU A 342 -28.08 -2.42 16.33
C GLU A 342 -26.73 -2.51 15.60
N LYS A 343 -26.09 -1.36 15.32
CA LYS A 343 -24.79 -1.32 14.66
C LYS A 343 -23.71 -1.99 15.50
N MET A 344 -23.75 -1.82 16.83
CA MET A 344 -22.84 -2.52 17.74
C MET A 344 -23.08 -4.04 17.73
N ALA A 345 -24.32 -4.51 17.53
CA ALA A 345 -24.63 -5.93 17.37
C ALA A 345 -24.08 -6.48 16.03
N LEU A 346 -24.25 -5.76 14.92
CA LEU A 346 -23.67 -6.15 13.62
C LEU A 346 -22.15 -6.29 13.68
N ILE A 347 -21.47 -5.40 14.41
CA ILE A 347 -20.02 -5.48 14.65
C ILE A 347 -19.65 -6.77 15.40
N ARG A 348 -20.41 -7.14 16.45
CA ARG A 348 -20.18 -8.38 17.21
C ARG A 348 -20.42 -9.64 16.36
N LEU A 349 -21.36 -9.58 15.43
CA LEU A 349 -21.68 -10.68 14.51
C LEU A 349 -20.75 -10.76 13.29
N HIS A 350 -19.85 -9.78 13.11
CA HIS A 350 -19.05 -9.62 11.89
C HIS A 350 -19.89 -9.43 10.61
N GLU A 351 -21.06 -8.80 10.74
CA GLU A 351 -22.02 -8.59 9.65
C GLU A 351 -22.20 -7.12 9.27
N LEU A 352 -21.42 -6.19 9.85
CA LEU A 352 -21.49 -4.78 9.49
C LEU A 352 -20.96 -4.54 8.06
N ASP A 353 -21.81 -3.99 7.19
CA ASP A 353 -21.48 -3.60 5.82
C ASP A 353 -21.21 -2.08 5.74
N ALA A 354 -20.52 -1.65 4.68
CA ALA A 354 -20.36 -0.24 4.31
C ALA A 354 -21.71 0.46 4.12
N TYR A 355 -22.77 -0.23 3.66
CA TYR A 355 -24.11 0.36 3.50
C TYR A 355 -24.81 0.66 4.83
N ASP A 356 -24.40 0.04 5.93
CA ASP A 356 -24.93 0.30 7.28
C ASP A 356 -24.38 1.61 7.88
N LEU A 357 -23.29 2.13 7.29
CA LEU A 357 -22.67 3.40 7.67
C LEU A 357 -23.33 4.54 6.89
N ASN A 358 -24.22 5.27 7.55
CA ASN A 358 -24.75 6.53 7.03
C ASN A 358 -23.80 7.70 7.34
N ASN A 359 -23.90 8.79 6.58
CA ASN A 359 -23.11 10.02 6.80
C ASN A 359 -23.28 10.62 8.21
N GLU A 360 -24.35 10.27 8.92
CA GLU A 360 -24.60 10.72 10.30
C GLU A 360 -23.77 9.96 11.34
N SER A 361 -23.26 8.78 11.00
CA SER A 361 -22.49 7.95 11.94
C SER A 361 -21.12 8.55 12.29
N ALA A 362 -20.61 9.50 11.50
CA ALA A 362 -19.32 10.15 11.74
C ALA A 362 -19.37 11.64 11.40
N GLY A 363 -18.82 12.47 12.28
CA GLY A 363 -18.79 13.91 12.08
C GLY A 363 -17.63 14.60 12.80
N TRP A 364 -17.59 15.93 12.71
CA TRP A 364 -16.65 16.71 13.50
C TRP A 364 -17.02 16.64 14.97
N ALA A 365 -16.03 16.34 15.82
CA ALA A 365 -16.28 16.32 17.25
C ALA A 365 -16.61 17.73 17.77
N PRO A 366 -17.41 17.89 18.83
CA PRO A 366 -17.54 19.14 19.55
C PRO A 366 -16.21 19.64 20.14
N LYS A 367 -16.12 20.92 20.51
CA LYS A 367 -14.98 21.47 21.28
C LYS A 367 -15.18 21.26 22.78
N THR A 368 -15.47 20.03 23.18
CA THR A 368 -15.50 19.59 24.58
C THR A 368 -14.19 18.88 24.91
N LYS A 369 -13.93 18.62 26.20
CA LYS A 369 -12.65 18.01 26.65
C LYS A 369 -12.34 16.67 25.96
N TYR A 370 -13.38 15.88 25.69
CA TYR A 370 -13.26 14.54 25.13
C TYR A 370 -14.02 14.37 23.80
N GLY A 371 -14.56 15.45 23.22
CA GLY A 371 -15.40 15.36 22.03
C GLY A 371 -16.80 14.78 22.29
N THR A 372 -17.27 14.81 23.54
CA THR A 372 -18.67 14.54 23.91
C THR A 372 -19.60 15.66 23.44
N LEU A 373 -20.90 15.38 23.33
CA LEU A 373 -21.88 16.41 23.00
C LEU A 373 -22.01 17.42 24.16
N PRO A 374 -22.27 18.71 23.87
CA PRO A 374 -22.51 19.69 24.91
C PRO A 374 -23.70 19.30 25.79
N GLY A 375 -23.52 19.33 27.12
CA GLY A 375 -24.59 19.02 28.08
C GLY A 375 -24.75 17.54 28.43
N GLU A 376 -23.94 16.63 27.87
CA GLU A 376 -23.91 15.24 28.33
C GLU A 376 -23.29 15.14 29.72
N GLU A 377 -24.01 14.49 30.64
CA GLU A 377 -23.50 14.09 31.94
C GLU A 377 -23.11 12.62 31.94
N TRP A 378 -22.07 12.28 32.69
CA TRP A 378 -21.48 10.93 32.72
C TRP A 378 -21.28 10.51 34.17
N GLN A 379 -21.80 9.34 34.53
CA GLN A 379 -21.74 8.79 35.89
C GLN A 379 -20.35 8.24 36.22
N VAL A 380 -19.69 7.67 35.20
CA VAL A 380 -18.38 7.04 35.32
C VAL A 380 -17.39 7.71 34.36
N MET A 381 -16.16 7.93 34.85
CA MET A 381 -15.01 8.27 34.02
C MET A 381 -13.81 7.39 34.41
N ALA A 382 -13.37 6.55 33.47
CA ALA A 382 -12.14 5.79 33.57
C ALA A 382 -11.06 6.44 32.69
N GLY A 383 -9.84 6.58 33.24
CA GLY A 383 -8.67 7.06 32.51
C GLY A 383 -8.23 8.50 32.85
N PRO A 384 -7.19 9.05 32.18
CA PRO A 384 -6.34 8.34 31.24
C PRO A 384 -5.45 7.21 31.81
N GLY A 385 -5.50 6.90 33.12
CA GLY A 385 -4.77 5.75 33.69
C GLY A 385 -3.26 5.81 33.44
N GLU A 386 -2.63 4.65 33.16
CA GLU A 386 -1.22 4.54 32.72
C GLU A 386 -0.98 5.01 31.26
N SER A 387 -2.04 5.29 30.48
CA SER A 387 -1.89 5.85 29.14
C SER A 387 -1.40 7.31 29.28
N ILE A 388 -0.18 7.58 28.79
CA ILE A 388 0.68 8.68 29.28
C ILE A 388 -0.04 10.03 29.31
N ARG A 389 -0.23 10.56 30.54
CA ARG A 389 -1.24 11.58 30.86
C ARG A 389 -0.99 13.02 30.37
N ASN A 390 0.15 13.36 29.77
CA ASN A 390 0.40 14.74 29.28
C ASN A 390 1.31 14.86 28.05
N GLY A 391 1.91 13.76 27.58
CA GLY A 391 2.71 13.74 26.37
C GLY A 391 3.43 12.43 26.12
N THR A 392 4.07 12.27 24.95
CA THR A 392 4.92 11.12 24.60
C THR A 392 6.24 11.65 24.08
N ALA A 393 7.30 10.90 24.33
CA ALA A 393 8.63 11.17 23.82
C ALA A 393 9.14 9.91 23.11
N ASP A 394 9.45 10.06 21.82
CA ASP A 394 9.87 8.98 20.95
C ASP A 394 11.25 9.35 20.38
N ILE A 395 12.28 8.58 20.72
CA ILE A 395 13.63 8.73 20.15
C ILE A 395 13.92 7.51 19.28
N ARG A 396 14.31 7.75 18.02
CA ARG A 396 14.57 6.72 17.03
C ARG A 396 15.88 7.02 16.30
N ILE A 397 16.64 5.95 16.01
CA ILE A 397 17.76 5.97 15.08
C ILE A 397 17.35 5.08 13.91
N ALA A 398 17.38 5.60 12.70
CA ALA A 398 16.94 4.90 11.51
C ALA A 398 18.01 4.97 10.41
N LEU A 399 18.18 3.88 9.67
CA LEU A 399 18.90 3.92 8.39
C LEU A 399 17.93 4.36 7.31
N ALA A 400 18.36 5.30 6.46
CA ALA A 400 17.59 5.73 5.30
C ALA A 400 18.46 5.59 4.05
N TYR A 401 17.87 5.07 2.97
CA TYR A 401 18.51 5.01 1.66
C TYR A 401 17.67 5.78 0.65
N GLU A 402 18.29 6.71 -0.06
CA GLU A 402 17.65 7.62 -1.00
C GLU A 402 18.20 7.40 -2.41
N PRO A 403 17.60 6.52 -3.21
CA PRO A 403 17.97 6.36 -4.60
C PRO A 403 17.47 7.56 -5.43
N ARG A 404 18.29 8.00 -6.38
CA ARG A 404 17.97 9.06 -7.34
C ARG A 404 18.26 8.59 -8.75
N ILE A 405 17.33 8.89 -9.65
CA ILE A 405 17.46 8.61 -11.07
C ILE A 405 17.17 9.90 -11.82
N ASP A 406 18.18 10.46 -12.48
CA ASP A 406 18.03 11.64 -13.34
C ASP A 406 18.74 11.39 -14.67
N ARG A 407 17.93 11.24 -15.74
CA ARG A 407 18.42 10.92 -17.09
C ARG A 407 19.07 12.11 -17.80
N THR A 408 19.11 13.28 -17.17
CA THR A 408 19.70 14.51 -17.75
C THR A 408 21.13 14.74 -17.28
N LEU A 409 21.64 13.93 -16.36
CA LEU A 409 22.97 14.02 -15.78
C LEU A 409 23.90 12.94 -16.37
N ASP A 410 25.21 13.17 -16.28
CA ASP A 410 26.22 12.20 -16.74
C ASP A 410 26.18 10.88 -15.94
N ASN A 411 25.73 10.94 -14.68
CA ASN A 411 25.44 9.76 -13.86
C ASN A 411 23.92 9.62 -13.65
N ASP A 412 23.31 8.72 -14.42
CA ASP A 412 21.86 8.45 -14.38
C ASP A 412 21.37 7.89 -13.05
N TYR A 413 22.25 7.30 -12.23
CA TYR A 413 21.91 6.64 -10.97
C TYR A 413 22.80 7.13 -9.86
N MET A 414 22.19 7.77 -8.87
CA MET A 414 22.88 8.23 -7.66
C MET A 414 22.15 7.67 -6.45
N GLY A 415 22.82 7.66 -5.30
CA GLY A 415 22.22 7.23 -4.05
C GLY A 415 22.86 7.89 -2.85
N ARG A 416 22.11 7.96 -1.76
CA ARG A 416 22.63 8.33 -0.46
C ARG A 416 22.19 7.34 0.61
N LEU A 417 23.12 6.92 1.45
CA LEU A 417 22.87 6.16 2.66
C LEU A 417 23.07 7.07 3.87
N ASP A 418 22.04 7.18 4.72
CA ASP A 418 21.99 8.08 5.86
C ASP A 418 21.72 7.34 7.18
N VAL A 419 22.22 7.89 8.29
CA VAL A 419 21.70 7.67 9.63
C VAL A 419 20.84 8.88 10.03
N ASP A 420 19.57 8.64 10.32
CA ASP A 420 18.61 9.63 10.81
C ASP A 420 18.42 9.49 12.32
N TYR A 421 18.73 10.57 13.06
CA TYR A 421 18.42 10.71 14.48
C TYR A 421 17.12 11.51 14.64
N ILE A 422 16.07 10.86 15.14
CA ILE A 422 14.72 11.42 15.21
C ILE A 422 14.29 11.51 16.67
N GLY A 423 13.98 12.72 17.12
CA GLY A 423 13.32 13.00 18.39
C GLY A 423 11.92 13.56 18.14
N HIS A 424 10.91 12.98 18.77
CA HIS A 424 9.51 13.39 18.61
C HIS A 424 8.84 13.50 19.97
N LEU A 425 8.44 14.72 20.33
CA LEU A 425 7.70 15.01 21.56
C LEU A 425 6.30 15.47 21.18
N ARG A 426 5.27 14.86 21.73
CA ARG A 426 3.87 15.28 21.51
C ARG A 426 3.17 15.46 22.83
N SER A 427 2.53 16.60 23.04
CA SER A 427 1.71 16.88 24.23
C SER A 427 0.23 16.68 23.96
N SER A 428 -0.56 16.44 25.01
CA SER A 428 -2.03 16.52 24.98
C SER A 428 -2.55 17.96 25.07
N GLN A 429 -1.67 18.96 25.13
CA GLN A 429 -2.04 20.38 25.20
C GLN A 429 -1.87 21.10 23.87
N GLY A 430 -1.87 20.39 22.73
CA GLY A 430 -1.72 20.96 21.38
C GLY A 430 -0.29 21.06 20.86
N TRP A 431 0.72 20.91 21.74
CA TRP A 431 2.13 21.06 21.37
C TRP A 431 2.74 19.79 20.74
N GLU A 432 3.65 19.98 19.80
CA GLU A 432 4.56 18.95 19.29
C GLU A 432 5.92 19.56 18.96
N ALA A 433 7.00 18.89 19.34
CA ALA A 433 8.34 19.17 18.88
C ALA A 433 8.86 17.97 18.08
N TYR A 434 9.34 18.23 16.86
CA TYR A 434 9.93 17.21 16.00
C TYR A 434 11.32 17.66 15.59
N LEU A 435 12.31 16.81 15.81
CA LEU A 435 13.69 17.02 15.38
C LEU A 435 14.16 15.78 14.62
N LYS A 436 14.69 16.02 13.43
CA LYS A 436 15.39 15.04 12.61
C LYS A 436 16.75 15.63 12.25
N VAL A 437 17.81 15.00 12.74
CA VAL A 437 19.18 15.25 12.29
C VAL A 437 19.57 14.12 11.36
N ARG A 438 20.06 14.47 10.18
CA ARG A 438 20.53 13.52 9.18
C ARG A 438 22.04 13.55 9.13
N GLN A 439 22.66 12.37 9.17
CA GLN A 439 24.08 12.16 9.01
C GLN A 439 24.32 11.21 7.83
N PRO A 440 24.85 11.70 6.71
CA PRO A 440 25.26 10.83 5.61
C PRO A 440 26.37 9.87 6.03
N ILE A 441 26.27 8.61 5.60
CA ILE A 441 27.34 7.61 5.64
C ILE A 441 28.10 7.62 4.31
N ASP A 442 27.33 7.63 3.22
CA ASP A 442 27.81 7.60 1.85
C ASP A 442 26.82 8.35 0.95
N ASN A 443 27.32 9.15 0.03
CA ASN A 443 26.50 10.02 -0.81
C ASN A 443 27.17 10.26 -2.16
N GLU A 444 26.55 9.69 -3.19
CA GLU A 444 26.96 9.83 -4.57
C GLU A 444 26.09 10.84 -5.32
N ILE A 445 25.20 11.58 -4.62
CA ILE A 445 24.31 12.55 -5.22
C ILE A 445 25.08 13.84 -5.52
N ASP A 446 25.22 14.14 -6.82
CA ASP A 446 25.82 15.38 -7.31
C ASP A 446 24.82 16.11 -8.23
N ILE A 447 24.03 17.01 -7.63
CA ILE A 447 23.00 17.79 -8.32
C ILE A 447 23.19 19.26 -7.97
N TRP A 448 23.79 20.03 -8.88
CA TRP A 448 24.15 21.43 -8.64
C TRP A 448 22.96 22.34 -8.28
N TRP A 449 21.73 22.01 -8.71
CA TRP A 449 20.53 22.78 -8.36
C TRP A 449 19.90 22.37 -7.02
N GLN A 450 20.33 21.25 -6.41
CA GLN A 450 19.89 20.76 -5.10
C GLN A 450 21.07 20.67 -4.09
N PRO A 451 21.75 21.80 -3.77
CA PRO A 451 22.90 21.82 -2.87
C PRO A 451 22.55 21.36 -1.45
N GLU A 452 21.28 21.36 -1.06
CA GLU A 452 20.80 20.79 0.19
C GLU A 452 21.09 19.28 0.32
N MET A 453 21.32 18.61 -0.81
CA MET A 453 21.66 17.20 -0.91
C MET A 453 23.16 16.93 -0.73
N ASN A 454 24.00 17.96 -0.66
CA ASN A 454 25.44 17.84 -0.44
C ASN A 454 25.76 17.26 0.94
N ASP A 455 26.98 16.76 1.07
CA ASP A 455 27.31 15.74 2.06
C ASP A 455 27.74 16.27 3.43
N LYS A 456 26.75 16.69 4.24
CA LYS A 456 27.00 17.21 5.59
C LYS A 456 25.95 16.77 6.60
N THR A 457 26.40 16.50 7.81
CA THR A 457 25.50 16.32 8.96
C THR A 457 24.76 17.62 9.25
N ARG A 458 23.43 17.56 9.30
CA ARG A 458 22.58 18.76 9.49
C ARG A 458 21.23 18.44 10.11
N ILE A 459 20.57 19.49 10.63
CA ILE A 459 19.15 19.41 10.98
C ILE A 459 18.36 19.26 9.67
N TRP A 460 17.78 18.09 9.40
CA TRP A 460 16.92 17.92 8.24
C TRP A 460 15.60 18.67 8.44
N LYS A 461 14.97 18.46 9.60
CA LYS A 461 13.74 19.16 10.01
C LYS A 461 13.75 19.33 11.52
N GLY A 462 13.39 20.51 12.02
CA GLY A 462 13.40 20.84 13.44
C GLY A 462 12.30 21.84 13.74
N VAL A 463 11.11 21.36 14.09
CA VAL A 463 9.89 22.18 14.19
C VAL A 463 9.25 22.03 15.55
N LEU A 464 8.96 23.17 16.18
CA LEU A 464 8.00 23.27 17.27
C LEU A 464 6.66 23.72 16.68
N SER A 465 5.57 23.00 16.99
CA SER A 465 4.24 23.31 16.48
C SER A 465 3.17 23.26 17.55
N TYR A 466 2.13 24.06 17.36
CA TYR A 466 0.96 24.14 18.24
C TYR A 466 -0.32 24.11 17.43
N ILE A 467 -1.18 23.13 17.69
CA ILE A 467 -2.50 23.02 17.08
C ILE A 467 -3.58 23.51 18.05
N HIS A 468 -4.50 24.31 17.54
CA HIS A 468 -5.65 24.81 18.29
C HIS A 468 -6.94 24.59 17.51
N LYS A 469 -7.91 23.96 18.16
CA LYS A 469 -9.29 23.88 17.66
C LYS A 469 -10.05 25.13 18.08
N LEU A 470 -10.37 26.01 17.13
CA LEU A 470 -11.12 27.24 17.41
C LEU A 470 -12.59 26.93 17.69
N ASN A 471 -13.20 26.11 16.85
CA ASN A 471 -14.56 25.56 17.00
C ASN A 471 -14.63 24.18 16.32
N GLU A 472 -15.82 23.60 16.19
CA GLU A 472 -16.03 22.26 15.60
C GLU A 472 -15.44 22.12 14.19
N ARG A 473 -15.40 23.21 13.42
CA ARG A 473 -15.02 23.21 12.00
C ARG A 473 -13.79 24.02 11.68
N THR A 474 -13.21 24.72 12.66
CA THR A 474 -12.12 25.66 12.42
C THR A 474 -10.89 25.29 13.22
N TRP A 475 -9.77 25.14 12.53
CA TRP A 475 -8.49 24.71 13.07
C TRP A 475 -7.41 25.72 12.71
N ALA A 476 -6.51 25.94 13.66
CA ALA A 476 -5.30 26.71 13.46
C ALA A 476 -4.08 25.86 13.84
N LEU A 477 -2.99 25.98 13.08
CA LEU A 477 -1.71 25.35 13.37
C LEU A 477 -0.60 26.39 13.18
N GLY A 478 0.15 26.65 14.25
CA GLY A 478 1.39 27.41 14.20
C GLY A 478 2.59 26.48 14.19
N GLU A 479 3.62 26.80 13.41
CA GLU A 479 4.89 26.07 13.34
C GLU A 479 6.05 27.06 13.35
N VAL A 480 7.15 26.72 14.00
CA VAL A 480 8.38 27.51 13.98
C VAL A 480 9.63 26.62 14.04
N GLY A 481 10.67 26.99 13.30
CA GLY A 481 11.98 26.33 13.32
C GLY A 481 12.51 26.04 11.92
N TRP A 482 13.29 24.97 11.78
CA TRP A 482 13.73 24.43 10.49
C TRP A 482 12.59 23.63 9.88
N LEU A 483 11.77 24.31 9.07
CA LEU A 483 10.50 23.81 8.53
C LEU A 483 10.71 22.64 7.57
N ASP A 484 11.75 22.73 6.76
CA ASP A 484 12.21 21.73 5.79
C ASP A 484 13.73 21.91 5.53
N GLU A 485 14.28 21.17 4.57
CA GLU A 485 15.67 21.23 4.14
C GLU A 485 16.13 22.59 3.60
N ASN A 486 15.21 23.48 3.22
CA ASN A 486 15.52 24.74 2.55
C ASN A 486 15.27 25.98 3.41
N TYR A 487 14.31 25.91 4.33
CA TYR A 487 13.81 27.09 5.03
C TYR A 487 13.79 26.95 6.55
N PHE A 488 14.26 28.01 7.21
CA PHE A 488 13.97 28.29 8.60
C PHE A 488 12.92 29.38 8.68
N GLY A 489 11.95 29.26 9.57
CA GLY A 489 10.93 30.30 9.70
C GLY A 489 9.75 29.89 10.54
N ALA A 490 8.62 30.53 10.28
CA ALA A 490 7.35 30.25 10.90
C ALA A 490 6.23 30.07 9.86
N ASN A 491 5.34 29.11 10.11
CA ASN A 491 4.10 28.94 9.37
C ASN A 491 2.91 29.18 10.29
N PHE A 492 1.85 29.73 9.72
CA PHE A 492 0.52 29.74 10.30
C PHE A 492 -0.47 29.18 9.29
N TRP A 493 -1.19 28.14 9.67
CA TRP A 493 -2.26 27.53 8.91
C TRP A 493 -3.61 27.82 9.55
N GLY A 494 -4.59 28.13 8.71
CA GLY A 494 -5.99 28.17 9.09
C GLY A 494 -6.79 27.25 8.17
N ARG A 495 -7.68 26.43 8.72
CA ARG A 495 -8.59 25.57 7.95
C ARG A 495 -10.01 25.66 8.51
N TYR A 496 -10.98 25.78 7.62
CA TYR A 496 -12.40 25.78 7.89
C TYR A 496 -13.11 24.70 7.07
N PHE A 497 -13.80 23.78 7.74
CA PHE A 497 -14.59 22.73 7.10
C PHE A 497 -16.03 23.21 6.88
N LEU A 498 -16.55 22.97 5.67
CA LEU A 498 -17.92 23.33 5.33
C LEU A 498 -18.93 22.45 6.07
N LYS A 499 -20.12 22.99 6.33
CA LYS A 499 -21.21 22.24 6.95
C LYS A 499 -21.66 21.10 6.02
N ASP A 500 -21.88 19.91 6.57
CA ASP A 500 -22.45 18.75 5.87
C ASP A 500 -21.74 18.44 4.54
N SER A 501 -20.42 18.66 4.51
CA SER A 501 -19.61 18.59 3.30
C SER A 501 -18.21 18.03 3.60
N PRO A 502 -17.64 17.22 2.70
CA PRO A 502 -16.26 16.76 2.81
C PRO A 502 -15.24 17.86 2.44
N PHE A 503 -15.70 19.01 1.92
CA PHE A 503 -14.83 20.08 1.47
C PHE A 503 -14.42 21.03 2.61
N TRP A 504 -13.23 21.61 2.48
CA TRP A 504 -12.70 22.62 3.37
C TRP A 504 -12.06 23.75 2.57
N ILE A 505 -12.02 24.93 3.19
CA ILE A 505 -11.26 26.09 2.71
C ILE A 505 -10.20 26.44 3.75
N GLY A 506 -9.04 26.92 3.32
CA GLY A 506 -7.97 27.21 4.25
C GLY A 506 -6.70 27.60 3.55
N GLY A 507 -5.86 28.34 4.26
CA GLY A 507 -4.63 28.87 3.71
C GLY A 507 -3.47 28.76 4.69
N ARG A 508 -2.28 29.01 4.15
CA ARG A 508 -1.03 29.14 4.91
C ARG A 508 -0.42 30.50 4.67
N VAL A 509 0.04 31.12 5.75
CA VAL A 509 0.98 32.24 5.71
C VAL A 509 2.33 31.77 6.25
N SER A 510 3.40 32.09 5.54
CA SER A 510 4.76 31.69 5.88
C SER A 510 5.67 32.91 5.92
N VAL A 511 6.53 32.96 6.95
CA VAL A 511 7.65 33.91 7.03
C VAL A 511 8.91 33.07 7.14
N VAL A 512 9.73 33.09 6.09
CA VAL A 512 10.87 32.19 5.95
C VAL A 512 12.16 32.92 5.57
N LYS A 513 13.28 32.34 5.99
CA LYS A 513 14.63 32.68 5.55
C LYS A 513 15.30 31.43 5.01
N GLU A 514 16.03 31.57 3.90
CA GLU A 514 16.82 30.50 3.31
C GLU A 514 17.88 30.02 4.30
N ARG A 515 18.10 28.70 4.30
CA ARG A 515 19.12 28.04 5.12
C ARG A 515 20.46 28.04 4.39
N ASP A 516 21.53 28.02 5.16
CA ASP A 516 22.85 27.71 4.62
C ASP A 516 23.02 26.19 4.55
N PHE A 517 23.10 25.65 3.34
CA PHE A 517 23.24 24.22 3.07
C PHE A 517 24.57 23.63 3.55
N ASP A 518 25.58 24.48 3.70
CA ASP A 518 26.92 24.08 4.10
C ASP A 518 27.12 24.03 5.61
N SER A 519 26.08 24.38 6.36
CA SER A 519 26.09 24.49 7.81
C SER A 519 25.13 23.50 8.48
N PHE A 520 25.43 23.13 9.73
CA PHE A 520 24.58 22.23 10.51
C PHE A 520 23.15 22.76 10.70
N ALA A 521 23.01 24.08 10.94
CA ALA A 521 21.76 24.74 11.29
C ALA A 521 21.71 26.24 10.91
N GLY A 522 22.70 26.74 10.16
CA GLY A 522 22.86 28.15 9.83
C GLY A 522 21.84 28.67 8.83
N LEU A 523 21.75 30.00 8.79
CA LEU A 523 20.90 30.75 7.87
C LEU A 523 21.77 31.35 6.78
N SER A 524 21.25 31.37 5.55
CA SER A 524 21.95 31.95 4.42
C SER A 524 22.07 33.47 4.57
N ASP A 525 23.22 34.02 4.18
CA ASP A 525 23.44 35.46 4.04
C ASP A 525 23.23 35.94 2.58
N TYR A 526 22.95 35.01 1.67
CA TYR A 526 22.63 35.27 0.26
C TYR A 526 21.17 34.93 -0.05
N ARG A 527 20.63 35.50 -1.13
CA ARG A 527 19.31 35.16 -1.67
C ARG A 527 19.51 34.49 -3.01
N ARG A 528 18.91 33.31 -3.21
CA ARG A 528 19.10 32.53 -4.44
C ARG A 528 18.26 33.09 -5.59
N GLU A 529 18.84 33.18 -6.79
CA GLU A 529 18.08 33.33 -8.04
C GLU A 529 17.83 31.93 -8.61
N TYR A 530 16.60 31.43 -8.49
CA TYR A 530 16.21 30.18 -9.15
C TYR A 530 16.08 30.42 -10.67
N TYR A 531 16.94 29.80 -11.47
CA TYR A 531 17.06 30.02 -12.92
C TYR A 531 15.87 29.53 -13.76
N ASN A 532 14.83 28.99 -13.13
CA ASN A 532 13.52 28.77 -13.73
C ASN A 532 12.46 29.11 -12.69
N GLY A 533 11.79 30.26 -12.88
CA GLY A 533 10.76 30.74 -11.98
C GLY A 533 9.69 29.67 -11.74
N LYS A 534 9.71 29.07 -10.55
CA LYS A 534 8.57 28.53 -9.78
C LYS A 534 9.06 27.91 -8.47
N ALA A 535 9.58 28.77 -7.59
CA ALA A 535 9.46 28.57 -6.15
C ALA A 535 9.08 29.90 -5.50
N TYR A 536 8.12 30.60 -6.11
CA TYR A 536 7.32 31.52 -5.33
C TYR A 536 6.46 30.67 -4.40
N TYR A 537 6.93 30.48 -3.17
CA TYR A 537 6.03 30.61 -2.04
C TYR A 537 5.51 32.06 -2.07
N LEU A 538 4.57 32.33 -2.98
CA LEU A 538 3.70 33.47 -2.86
C LEU A 538 3.07 33.33 -1.48
N SER A 539 3.35 34.30 -0.61
CA SER A 539 2.47 34.60 0.50
C SER A 539 1.05 34.61 -0.05
N VAL A 540 0.15 33.86 0.59
CA VAL A 540 -1.24 33.67 0.17
C VAL A 540 -1.44 32.61 -0.93
N ASN A 541 -1.24 31.33 -0.58
CA ASN A 541 -2.05 30.27 -1.19
C ASN A 541 -3.30 30.11 -0.31
N GLY A 542 -4.43 30.58 -0.85
CA GLY A 542 -5.76 30.55 -0.23
C GLY A 542 -6.49 29.23 -0.41
#